data_AF-M2XVW5-F1
#
_entry.id   AF-M2XVW5-F1
#
_cell.length_a   1.000
_cell.length_b   1.000
_cell.length_c   1.000
_cell.angle_alpha   90.00
_cell.angle_beta   90.00
_cell.angle_gamma   90.00
#
_symmetry.space_group_name_H-M   'P 1'
#
loop_
_entity.id
_entity.type
_entity.pdbx_description
1 polymer ?
#
loop_
_entity_poly.entity_id
_entity_poly.type
_entity_poly.pdbx_seq_one_letter_code
_entity_poly.pdbx_strand_id
1 'polypeptide(L)'
;MSSSSLPPPQNQVHIWLSSVSKHTVENLFKLLSLEEKMKCKEFLSLESRDTFIVGRGVMRTALSKYLTICEPKDLSFTTLEGGKPVLQSSIPSTPRISFSLSHTKGLCAVAISCDREIGIDIENKNRKVKGYLDIAKKYLSDAELNWLLSQPSYQQMESFLRIWTLKESLVKATGEGIAKGSLKSFELDTEALDNVLHSCRKIVVGKYSRSTYNFLLLENIEPVFIAVSISYPHVEKISFLDIEGNCFLTESAFRPDVNISQEVCQVCCLENSNNEAEPAKYRCPSCGTRTCSVLCVRKHKEQTGCEGKRQKSNFIPMTQYTEDTFLNDYTFLEEVHRASSSALVQLQRLKDDQKSSFHIQKKNKLLERKAKQSNVSVCFLPRVFTKAKLNESVYSFKNCCIFWSLRLVFPYLKLAWQLMRVNENEPLKELFERILQSVPPLSGNKNLSQLRQTYSKYKVEELQVRYCKEK
;
A
#
# COMPACT_ATOMS: atom_id res chain seq x y z
N MET A 1 -31.25 -18.60 -32.71
CA MET A 1 -30.66 -17.48 -33.48
C MET A 1 -30.07 -16.53 -32.43
N SER A 2 -28.76 -16.29 -32.30
CA SER A 2 -27.64 -16.34 -33.25
C SER A 2 -26.40 -16.96 -32.57
N SER A 3 -25.95 -18.10 -33.09
CA SER A 3 -24.60 -18.63 -32.84
C SER A 3 -23.62 -17.73 -33.60
N SER A 4 -23.21 -16.61 -33.02
CA SER A 4 -22.20 -15.75 -33.63
C SER A 4 -20.83 -16.41 -33.51
N SER A 5 -20.22 -16.65 -34.67
CA SER A 5 -18.87 -17.15 -34.92
C SER A 5 -17.82 -16.61 -33.95
N LEU A 6 -17.02 -17.51 -33.39
CA LEU A 6 -15.83 -17.23 -32.58
C LEU A 6 -14.61 -17.31 -33.52
N PRO A 7 -13.61 -16.40 -33.47
CA PRO A 7 -13.12 -15.55 -32.36
C PRO A 7 -14.02 -14.35 -31.96
N PRO A 8 -13.78 -13.65 -30.82
CA PRO A 8 -14.41 -12.35 -30.62
C PRO A 8 -13.91 -11.38 -31.71
N PRO A 9 -14.74 -10.46 -32.22
CA PRO A 9 -14.29 -9.46 -33.18
C PRO A 9 -13.10 -8.65 -32.62
N GLN A 10 -12.24 -8.14 -33.51
CA GLN A 10 -10.96 -7.50 -33.15
C GLN A 10 -11.08 -6.33 -32.14
N ASN A 11 -12.25 -5.69 -32.06
CA ASN A 11 -12.55 -4.58 -31.14
C ASN A 11 -13.47 -4.99 -29.97
N GLN A 12 -13.67 -6.28 -29.73
CA GLN A 12 -14.51 -6.78 -28.63
C GLN A 12 -13.71 -7.56 -27.61
N VAL A 13 -14.13 -7.45 -26.36
CA VAL A 13 -13.60 -8.24 -25.24
C VAL A 13 -14.73 -9.08 -24.67
N HIS A 14 -14.46 -10.37 -24.49
CA HIS A 14 -15.38 -11.26 -23.80
C HIS A 14 -14.82 -11.59 -22.41
N ILE A 15 -15.61 -11.34 -21.37
CA ILE A 15 -15.29 -11.64 -19.98
C ILE A 15 -16.17 -12.80 -19.53
N TRP A 16 -15.56 -13.96 -19.34
CA TRP A 16 -16.24 -15.15 -18.82
C TRP A 16 -16.21 -15.12 -17.31
N LEU A 17 -17.37 -15.23 -16.66
CA LEU A 17 -17.49 -15.24 -15.21
C LEU A 17 -18.07 -16.57 -14.74
N SER A 18 -17.56 -17.07 -13.61
CA SER A 18 -18.16 -18.21 -12.93
C SER A 18 -18.00 -18.10 -11.43
N SER A 19 -19.08 -18.41 -10.72
CA SER A 19 -19.02 -18.62 -9.27
C SER A 19 -18.31 -19.92 -8.94
N VAL A 20 -17.69 -19.97 -7.76
CA VAL A 20 -17.07 -21.19 -7.22
C VAL A 20 -18.11 -21.91 -6.37
N SER A 21 -18.82 -22.85 -6.97
CA SER A 21 -19.81 -23.71 -6.30
C SER A 21 -19.41 -25.18 -6.43
N LYS A 22 -19.88 -26.04 -5.52
CA LYS A 22 -19.63 -27.49 -5.59
C LYS A 22 -20.03 -28.10 -6.95
N HIS A 23 -21.20 -27.71 -7.46
CA HIS A 23 -21.68 -28.17 -8.76
C HIS A 23 -20.75 -27.73 -9.90
N THR A 24 -20.33 -26.46 -9.89
CA THR A 24 -19.41 -25.91 -10.88
C THR A 24 -18.06 -26.63 -10.84
N VAL A 25 -17.51 -26.88 -9.64
CA VAL A 25 -16.24 -27.58 -9.41
C VAL A 25 -16.32 -29.00 -10.00
N GLU A 26 -17.36 -29.76 -9.68
CA GLU A 26 -17.53 -31.14 -10.15
C GLU A 26 -17.61 -31.24 -11.67
N ASN A 27 -18.29 -30.30 -12.32
CA ASN A 27 -18.41 -30.27 -13.78
C ASN A 27 -17.10 -29.84 -14.45
N LEU A 28 -16.49 -28.77 -13.96
CA LEU A 28 -15.28 -28.22 -14.55
C LEU A 28 -14.05 -29.10 -14.32
N PHE A 29 -13.97 -29.80 -13.19
CA PHE A 29 -12.87 -30.73 -12.90
C PHE A 29 -12.69 -31.77 -14.01
N LYS A 30 -13.78 -32.21 -14.66
CA LYS A 30 -13.74 -33.19 -15.75
C LYS A 30 -12.95 -32.67 -16.95
N LEU A 31 -12.98 -31.35 -17.18
CA LEU A 31 -12.37 -30.65 -18.31
C LEU A 31 -10.88 -30.34 -18.12
N LEU A 32 -10.33 -30.48 -16.91
CA LEU A 32 -8.92 -30.24 -16.64
C LEU A 32 -8.04 -31.33 -17.28
N SER A 33 -6.82 -30.91 -17.66
CA SER A 33 -5.75 -31.81 -18.07
C SER A 33 -5.27 -32.68 -16.90
N LEU A 34 -4.53 -33.75 -17.20
CA LEU A 34 -3.97 -34.64 -16.18
C LEU A 34 -3.03 -33.90 -15.22
N GLU A 35 -2.18 -33.02 -15.74
CA GLU A 35 -1.23 -32.21 -14.95
C GLU A 35 -1.98 -31.33 -13.94
N GLU A 36 -3.05 -30.67 -14.38
CA GLU A 36 -3.84 -29.82 -13.49
C GLU A 36 -4.61 -30.61 -12.44
N LYS A 37 -5.14 -31.79 -12.81
CA LYS A 37 -5.77 -32.71 -11.87
C LYS A 37 -4.78 -33.20 -10.81
N MET A 38 -3.51 -33.39 -11.18
CA MET A 38 -2.45 -33.72 -10.24
C MET A 38 -2.12 -32.53 -9.35
N LYS A 39 -2.00 -31.33 -9.91
CA LYS A 39 -1.79 -30.09 -9.15
C LYS A 39 -2.92 -29.80 -8.16
N CYS A 40 -4.17 -30.18 -8.47
CA CYS A 40 -5.29 -30.09 -7.53
C CYS A 40 -5.06 -30.86 -6.23
N LYS A 41 -4.23 -31.92 -6.25
CA LYS A 41 -3.90 -32.72 -5.06
C LYS A 41 -2.86 -32.05 -4.15
N GLU A 42 -2.14 -31.05 -4.66
CA GLU A 42 -1.11 -30.32 -3.92
C GLU A 42 -1.70 -29.19 -3.06
N PHE A 43 -2.94 -28.75 -3.37
CA PHE A 43 -3.60 -27.73 -2.59
C PHE A 43 -4.04 -28.26 -1.22
N LEU A 44 -3.59 -27.59 -0.17
CA LEU A 44 -4.00 -27.85 1.21
C LEU A 44 -5.41 -27.32 1.51
N SER A 45 -5.76 -26.18 0.91
CA SER A 45 -7.07 -25.54 1.05
C SER A 45 -8.02 -26.03 -0.03
N LEU A 46 -9.17 -26.59 0.38
CA LEU A 46 -10.25 -26.94 -0.54
C LEU A 46 -10.76 -25.71 -1.30
N GLU A 47 -10.81 -24.54 -0.65
CA GLU A 47 -11.24 -23.30 -1.28
C GLU A 47 -10.29 -22.86 -2.41
N SER A 48 -8.98 -22.92 -2.16
CA SER A 48 -7.96 -22.58 -3.17
C SER A 48 -7.94 -23.62 -4.30
N ARG A 49 -8.10 -24.90 -3.95
CA ARG A 49 -8.24 -25.99 -4.93
C ARG A 49 -9.46 -25.78 -5.83
N ASP A 50 -10.62 -25.53 -5.24
CA ASP A 50 -11.88 -25.38 -5.94
C ASP A 50 -11.86 -24.13 -6.83
N THR A 51 -11.27 -23.04 -6.35
CA THR A 51 -11.05 -21.83 -7.13
C THR A 51 -10.07 -22.08 -8.30
N PHE A 52 -9.01 -22.85 -8.08
CA PHE A 52 -8.10 -23.27 -9.14
C PHE A 52 -8.83 -24.13 -10.20
N ILE A 53 -9.65 -25.11 -9.77
CA ILE A 53 -10.44 -25.96 -10.66
C ILE A 53 -11.38 -25.10 -11.51
N VAL A 54 -12.12 -24.20 -10.89
CA VAL A 54 -13.08 -23.34 -11.59
C VAL A 54 -12.34 -22.39 -12.54
N GLY A 55 -11.27 -21.73 -12.11
CA GLY A 55 -10.49 -20.84 -12.95
C GLY A 55 -9.92 -21.53 -14.19
N ARG A 56 -9.30 -22.72 -14.03
CA ARG A 56 -8.75 -23.49 -15.16
C ARG A 56 -9.84 -24.10 -16.04
N GLY A 57 -10.95 -24.53 -15.45
CA GLY A 57 -12.10 -25.05 -16.16
C GLY A 57 -12.76 -24.01 -17.04
N VAL A 58 -13.07 -22.83 -16.49
CA VAL A 58 -13.63 -21.69 -17.26
C VAL A 58 -12.67 -21.28 -18.36
N MET A 59 -11.38 -21.18 -18.06
CA MET A 59 -10.35 -20.84 -19.07
C MET A 59 -10.37 -21.81 -20.25
N ARG A 60 -10.41 -23.12 -19.98
CA ARG A 60 -10.47 -24.14 -21.03
C ARG A 60 -11.77 -24.11 -21.82
N THR A 61 -12.90 -24.04 -21.14
CA THR A 61 -14.23 -23.96 -21.77
C THR A 61 -14.36 -22.72 -22.64
N ALA A 62 -13.88 -21.58 -22.15
CA ALA A 62 -13.91 -20.34 -22.90
C ALA A 62 -13.03 -20.49 -24.15
N LEU A 63 -11.75 -20.84 -24.00
CA LEU A 63 -10.80 -20.93 -25.10
C LEU A 63 -11.18 -21.99 -26.14
N SER A 64 -11.70 -23.15 -25.74
CA SER A 64 -12.12 -24.20 -26.68
C SER A 64 -13.21 -23.72 -27.63
N LYS A 65 -14.16 -22.92 -27.13
CA LYS A 65 -15.20 -22.31 -27.95
C LYS A 65 -14.59 -21.41 -29.03
N TYR A 66 -13.52 -20.68 -28.75
CA TYR A 66 -12.86 -19.81 -29.74
C TYR A 66 -11.92 -20.54 -30.70
N LEU A 67 -11.48 -21.76 -30.37
CA LEU A 67 -10.50 -22.50 -31.17
C LEU A 67 -11.12 -23.57 -32.08
N THR A 68 -12.42 -23.84 -31.95
CA THR A 68 -13.29 -24.74 -32.78
C THR A 68 -12.82 -26.20 -33.03
N ILE A 69 -11.54 -26.53 -32.85
CA ILE A 69 -10.91 -27.80 -33.27
C ILE A 69 -10.35 -28.58 -32.07
N CYS A 70 -10.50 -28.07 -30.83
CA CYS A 70 -9.89 -28.67 -29.65
C CYS A 70 -10.87 -28.77 -28.48
N GLU A 71 -11.01 -29.96 -27.91
CA GLU A 71 -11.74 -30.17 -26.67
C GLU A 71 -11.06 -29.42 -25.51
N PRO A 72 -11.81 -28.92 -24.50
CA PRO A 72 -11.25 -28.18 -23.36
C PRO A 72 -10.02 -28.84 -22.72
N LYS A 73 -10.07 -30.16 -22.54
CA LYS A 73 -9.02 -30.96 -21.89
C LYS A 73 -7.73 -31.09 -22.69
N ASP A 74 -7.80 -30.95 -24.02
CA ASP A 74 -6.69 -31.18 -24.95
C ASP A 74 -5.92 -29.88 -25.26
N LEU A 75 -6.41 -28.75 -24.77
CA LEU A 75 -5.71 -27.46 -24.84
C LEU A 75 -4.39 -27.52 -24.09
N SER A 76 -3.33 -27.20 -24.82
CA SER A 76 -1.96 -27.14 -24.31
C SER A 76 -1.53 -25.69 -24.08
N PHE A 77 -0.88 -25.47 -22.95
CA PHE A 77 -0.46 -24.16 -22.48
C PHE A 77 1.03 -24.18 -22.18
N THR A 78 1.70 -23.07 -22.47
CA THR A 78 3.03 -22.78 -21.95
C THR A 78 2.99 -21.52 -21.10
N THR A 79 4.03 -21.26 -20.33
CA THR A 79 4.11 -20.13 -19.40
C THR A 79 5.26 -19.23 -19.81
N LEU A 80 5.00 -17.92 -19.95
CA LEU A 80 6.04 -16.92 -20.18
C LEU A 80 6.93 -16.74 -18.93
N GLU A 81 8.09 -16.11 -19.08
CA GLU A 81 9.04 -15.88 -17.97
C GLU A 81 8.40 -15.24 -16.72
N GLY A 82 7.42 -14.35 -16.90
CA GLY A 82 6.67 -13.71 -15.80
C GLY A 82 5.46 -14.48 -15.29
N GLY A 83 5.28 -15.76 -15.66
CA GLY A 83 4.22 -16.62 -15.13
C GLY A 83 2.88 -16.56 -15.89
N LYS A 84 2.78 -15.76 -16.96
CA LYS A 84 1.55 -15.64 -17.76
C LYS A 84 1.35 -16.90 -18.63
N PRO A 85 0.21 -17.61 -18.52
CA PRO A 85 -0.10 -18.72 -19.41
C PRO A 85 -0.45 -18.21 -20.81
N VAL A 86 0.03 -18.91 -21.84
CA VAL A 86 -0.29 -18.65 -23.24
C VAL A 86 -0.62 -19.97 -23.94
N LEU A 87 -1.47 -19.91 -24.96
CA LEU A 87 -1.79 -21.08 -25.79
C LEU A 87 -0.55 -21.49 -26.57
N GLN A 88 -0.23 -22.78 -26.55
CA GLN A 88 0.83 -23.33 -27.39
C GLN A 88 0.29 -23.44 -28.83
N SER A 89 0.71 -22.53 -29.70
CA SER A 89 0.23 -22.45 -31.10
C SER A 89 0.64 -23.69 -31.90
N SER A 90 -0.35 -24.42 -32.42
CA SER A 90 -0.17 -25.46 -33.44
C SER A 90 -0.73 -25.09 -34.81
N ILE A 91 -1.32 -23.89 -34.99
CA ILE A 91 -2.03 -23.51 -36.23
C ILE A 91 -1.61 -22.10 -36.71
N PRO A 92 -0.92 -21.97 -37.86
CA PRO A 92 -0.42 -20.70 -38.39
C PRO A 92 -1.48 -19.71 -38.91
N SER A 93 -2.75 -20.11 -39.03
CA SER A 93 -3.78 -19.39 -39.80
C SER A 93 -5.00 -18.92 -39.00
N THR A 94 -4.97 -19.00 -37.66
CA THR A 94 -6.02 -18.42 -36.80
C THR A 94 -5.56 -17.08 -36.22
N PRO A 95 -6.46 -16.10 -36.04
CA PRO A 95 -6.10 -14.87 -35.37
C PRO A 95 -5.66 -15.16 -33.93
N ARG A 96 -4.70 -14.39 -33.44
CA ARG A 96 -3.99 -14.68 -32.19
C ARG A 96 -4.89 -14.38 -31.00
N ILE A 97 -5.51 -15.41 -30.45
CA ILE A 97 -6.28 -15.31 -29.21
C ILE A 97 -5.33 -15.01 -28.05
N SER A 98 -5.61 -13.93 -27.32
CA SER A 98 -4.96 -13.62 -26.06
C SER A 98 -5.98 -13.73 -24.94
N PHE A 99 -5.52 -14.15 -23.77
CA PHE A 99 -6.39 -14.29 -22.60
C PHE A 99 -5.66 -13.93 -21.31
N SER A 100 -6.45 -13.69 -20.27
CA SER A 100 -5.97 -13.52 -18.91
C SER A 100 -6.99 -14.11 -17.94
N LEU A 101 -6.51 -14.69 -16.84
CA LEU A 101 -7.30 -15.29 -15.78
C LEU A 101 -7.11 -14.50 -14.49
N SER A 102 -8.19 -14.23 -13.78
CA SER A 102 -8.15 -13.75 -12.40
C SER A 102 -9.23 -14.40 -11.55
N HIS A 103 -9.06 -14.36 -10.24
CA HIS A 103 -10.00 -14.93 -9.29
C HIS A 103 -9.93 -14.18 -7.97
N THR A 104 -11.05 -14.22 -7.27
CA THR A 104 -11.16 -13.84 -5.86
C THR A 104 -12.05 -14.88 -5.17
N LYS A 105 -12.22 -14.76 -3.85
CA LYS A 105 -13.07 -15.69 -3.10
C LYS A 105 -14.46 -15.79 -3.72
N GLY A 106 -14.81 -16.98 -4.20
CA GLY A 106 -16.12 -17.28 -4.76
C GLY A 106 -16.35 -16.90 -6.23
N LEU A 107 -15.40 -16.27 -6.91
CA LEU A 107 -15.56 -15.81 -8.29
C LEU A 107 -14.27 -15.96 -9.12
N CYS A 108 -14.39 -16.53 -10.32
CA CYS A 108 -13.32 -16.59 -11.32
C CYS A 108 -13.72 -15.81 -12.57
N ALA A 109 -12.73 -15.21 -13.24
CA ALA A 109 -12.93 -14.52 -14.51
C ALA A 109 -11.83 -14.79 -15.52
N VAL A 110 -12.23 -14.93 -16.79
CA VAL A 110 -11.32 -15.06 -17.92
C VAL A 110 -11.68 -14.01 -18.96
N ALA A 111 -10.74 -13.12 -19.25
CA ALA A 111 -10.88 -12.15 -20.33
C ALA A 111 -10.22 -12.68 -21.60
N ILE A 112 -10.88 -12.51 -22.73
CA ILE A 112 -10.43 -12.97 -24.05
C ILE A 112 -10.51 -11.83 -25.06
N SER A 113 -9.45 -11.68 -25.85
CA SER A 113 -9.33 -10.73 -26.95
C SER A 113 -8.73 -11.41 -28.19
N CYS A 114 -8.95 -10.78 -29.35
CA CYS A 114 -8.40 -11.21 -30.64
C CYS A 114 -7.29 -10.24 -31.08
N ASP A 115 -6.10 -10.76 -31.39
CA ASP A 115 -4.92 -10.03 -31.88
C ASP A 115 -4.41 -8.89 -30.98
N ARG A 116 -4.78 -8.90 -29.69
CA ARG A 116 -4.44 -7.86 -28.72
C ARG A 116 -4.05 -8.46 -27.39
N GLU A 117 -2.97 -7.97 -26.79
CA GLU A 117 -2.65 -8.30 -25.41
C GLU A 117 -3.74 -7.81 -24.47
N ILE A 118 -4.16 -8.69 -23.56
CA ILE A 118 -5.18 -8.42 -22.55
C ILE A 118 -4.73 -8.93 -21.18
N GLY A 119 -5.16 -8.22 -20.14
CA GLY A 119 -5.05 -8.59 -18.75
C GLY A 119 -6.36 -8.32 -18.02
N ILE A 120 -6.71 -9.18 -17.07
CA ILE A 120 -7.86 -9.01 -16.18
C ILE A 120 -7.41 -9.21 -14.74
N ASP A 121 -7.93 -8.39 -13.84
CA ASP A 121 -7.78 -8.59 -12.42
C ASP A 121 -9.10 -8.42 -11.67
N ILE A 122 -9.24 -9.09 -10.53
CA ILE A 122 -10.45 -9.05 -9.71
C ILE A 122 -10.07 -8.98 -8.25
N GLU A 123 -10.60 -8.00 -7.54
CA GLU A 123 -10.38 -7.81 -6.11
C GLU A 123 -11.70 -7.69 -5.36
N ASN A 124 -11.78 -8.29 -4.18
CA ASN A 124 -12.95 -8.12 -3.32
C ASN A 124 -12.88 -6.75 -2.64
N LYS A 125 -13.92 -5.92 -2.75
CA LYS A 125 -13.99 -4.59 -2.14
C LYS A 125 -13.84 -4.62 -0.61
N ASN A 126 -14.25 -5.71 0.02
CA ASN A 126 -14.14 -5.92 1.45
C ASN A 126 -12.76 -6.44 1.89
N ARG A 127 -11.86 -6.74 0.95
CA ARG A 127 -10.50 -7.19 1.26
C ARG A 127 -9.80 -6.16 2.15
N LYS A 128 -9.16 -6.63 3.21
CA LYS A 128 -8.37 -5.79 4.12
C LYS A 128 -6.89 -6.09 3.90
N VAL A 129 -6.14 -5.09 3.46
CA VAL A 129 -4.70 -5.20 3.23
C VAL A 129 -4.00 -4.41 4.34
N LYS A 130 -3.33 -5.13 5.23
CA LYS A 130 -2.52 -4.49 6.28
C LYS A 130 -1.30 -3.82 5.64
N GLY A 131 -0.99 -2.60 6.07
CA GLY A 131 0.14 -1.87 5.50
C GLY A 131 -0.05 -1.49 4.03
N TYR A 132 -1.29 -1.40 3.53
CA TYR A 132 -1.57 -1.04 2.14
C TYR A 132 -0.90 0.28 1.72
N LEU A 133 -0.72 1.23 2.65
CA LEU A 133 0.00 2.48 2.39
C LEU A 133 1.50 2.26 2.08
N ASP A 134 2.14 1.26 2.68
CA ASP A 134 3.55 0.96 2.39
C ASP A 134 3.68 0.26 1.04
N ILE A 135 2.71 -0.60 0.69
CA ILE A 135 2.57 -1.17 -0.65
C ILE A 135 2.34 -0.03 -1.65
N ALA A 136 1.47 0.91 -1.31
CA ALA A 136 1.15 2.04 -2.18
C ALA A 136 2.37 2.90 -2.47
N LYS A 137 3.11 3.31 -1.43
CA LYS A 137 4.38 4.05 -1.58
C LYS A 137 5.41 3.34 -2.45
N LYS A 138 5.39 2.00 -2.46
CA LYS A 138 6.32 1.18 -3.23
C LYS A 138 5.93 1.06 -4.71
N TYR A 139 4.64 0.96 -5.04
CA TYR A 139 4.20 0.61 -6.40
C TYR A 139 3.35 1.66 -7.11
N LEU A 140 2.79 2.64 -6.39
CA LEU A 140 2.09 3.77 -6.98
C LEU A 140 3.10 4.88 -7.34
N SER A 141 2.80 5.60 -8.42
CA SER A 141 3.42 6.87 -8.77
C SER A 141 3.09 7.93 -7.71
N ASP A 142 3.81 9.05 -7.73
CA ASP A 142 3.58 10.14 -6.78
C ASP A 142 2.20 10.78 -6.98
N ALA A 143 1.72 10.88 -8.23
CA ALA A 143 0.38 11.40 -8.54
C ALA A 143 -0.73 10.50 -7.96
N GLU A 144 -0.66 9.19 -8.22
CA GLU A 144 -1.63 8.21 -7.70
C GLU A 144 -1.59 8.12 -6.17
N LEU A 145 -0.39 8.20 -5.57
CA LEU A 145 -0.24 8.18 -4.12
C LEU A 145 -0.84 9.45 -3.49
N ASN A 146 -0.61 10.62 -4.07
CA ASN A 146 -1.20 11.87 -3.60
C ASN A 146 -2.73 11.84 -3.71
N TRP A 147 -3.26 11.33 -4.83
CA TRP A 147 -4.71 11.13 -5.01
C TRP A 147 -5.28 10.14 -3.99
N LEU A 148 -4.60 9.02 -3.74
CA LEU A 148 -5.01 8.05 -2.72
C LEU A 148 -5.07 8.69 -1.33
N LEU A 149 -4.06 9.50 -0.99
CA LEU A 149 -3.97 10.18 0.30
C LEU A 149 -4.95 11.35 0.45
N SER A 150 -5.43 11.95 -0.65
CA SER A 150 -6.47 12.97 -0.60
C SER A 150 -7.87 12.40 -0.34
N GLN A 151 -8.09 11.10 -0.56
CA GLN A 151 -9.36 10.45 -0.24
C GLN A 151 -9.62 10.42 1.27
N PRO A 152 -10.89 10.49 1.71
CA PRO A 152 -11.25 10.29 3.11
C PRO A 152 -10.72 8.97 3.66
N SER A 153 -10.22 8.96 4.90
CA SER A 153 -9.55 7.79 5.50
C SER A 153 -10.36 6.49 5.43
N TYR A 154 -11.69 6.56 5.46
CA TYR A 154 -12.58 5.40 5.35
C TYR A 154 -12.69 4.84 3.92
N GLN A 155 -12.39 5.63 2.89
CA GLN A 155 -12.37 5.26 1.47
C GLN A 155 -10.98 4.90 0.94
N GLN A 156 -9.90 5.25 1.66
CA GLN A 156 -8.54 5.04 1.18
C GLN A 156 -8.23 3.56 0.88
N MET A 157 -8.69 2.62 1.72
CA MET A 157 -8.47 1.19 1.47
C MET A 157 -9.16 0.72 0.17
N GLU A 158 -10.37 1.17 -0.07
CA GLU A 158 -11.13 0.85 -1.28
C GLU A 158 -10.49 1.51 -2.51
N SER A 159 -10.10 2.77 -2.40
CA SER A 159 -9.38 3.52 -3.44
C SER A 159 -8.04 2.89 -3.80
N PHE A 160 -7.34 2.36 -2.80
CA PHE A 160 -6.13 1.56 -3.02
C PHE A 160 -6.45 0.30 -3.82
N LEU A 161 -7.51 -0.45 -3.47
CA LEU A 161 -7.91 -1.65 -4.22
C LEU A 161 -8.26 -1.31 -5.67
N ARG A 162 -8.96 -0.20 -5.93
CA ARG A 162 -9.28 0.26 -7.30
C ARG A 162 -8.01 0.41 -8.15
N ILE A 163 -7.02 1.14 -7.63
CA ILE A 163 -5.72 1.33 -8.31
C ILE A 163 -4.97 0.00 -8.43
N TRP A 164 -4.99 -0.81 -7.37
CA TRP A 164 -4.30 -2.09 -7.33
C TRP A 164 -4.83 -3.04 -8.40
N THR A 165 -6.15 -3.21 -8.52
CA THR A 165 -6.79 -4.06 -9.53
C THR A 165 -6.43 -3.59 -10.95
N LEU A 166 -6.44 -2.27 -11.20
CA LEU A 166 -6.00 -1.71 -12.48
C LEU A 166 -4.54 -2.05 -12.80
N LYS A 167 -3.62 -1.82 -11.86
CA LYS A 167 -2.18 -2.11 -12.05
C LYS A 167 -1.89 -3.61 -12.22
N GLU A 168 -2.55 -4.48 -11.46
CA GLU A 168 -2.44 -5.93 -11.61
C GLU A 168 -2.96 -6.40 -12.97
N SER A 169 -4.07 -5.82 -13.45
CA SER A 169 -4.57 -6.12 -14.79
C SER A 169 -3.56 -5.73 -15.88
N LEU A 170 -2.80 -4.65 -15.71
CA LEU A 170 -1.73 -4.27 -16.64
C LEU A 170 -0.56 -5.25 -16.58
N VAL A 171 -0.10 -5.63 -15.38
CA VAL A 171 0.99 -6.60 -15.21
C VAL A 171 0.61 -7.94 -15.86
N LYS A 172 -0.66 -8.34 -15.73
CA LYS A 172 -1.19 -9.52 -16.41
C LYS A 172 -1.30 -9.34 -17.91
N ALA A 173 -1.53 -8.12 -18.41
CA ALA A 173 -1.54 -7.84 -19.84
C ALA A 173 -0.14 -7.98 -20.45
N THR A 174 0.87 -7.35 -19.84
CA THR A 174 2.26 -7.34 -20.33
C THR A 174 3.00 -8.65 -20.06
N GLY A 175 2.62 -9.39 -19.00
CA GLY A 175 3.28 -10.63 -18.61
C GLY A 175 4.65 -10.44 -17.97
N GLU A 176 5.02 -9.23 -17.55
CA GLU A 176 6.34 -8.92 -16.98
C GLU A 176 6.49 -9.28 -15.49
N GLY A 177 5.38 -9.51 -14.79
CA GLY A 177 5.34 -9.74 -13.35
C GLY A 177 5.59 -8.49 -12.48
N ILE A 178 5.19 -8.54 -11.21
CA ILE A 178 5.27 -7.40 -10.26
C ILE A 178 6.73 -7.09 -9.85
N ALA A 179 7.61 -8.09 -9.91
CA ALA A 179 8.96 -8.03 -9.33
C ALA A 179 9.94 -7.09 -10.05
N LYS A 180 9.67 -6.69 -11.31
CA LYS A 180 10.57 -5.83 -12.09
C LYS A 180 10.50 -4.33 -11.74
N GLY A 181 9.72 -3.93 -10.72
CA GLY A 181 9.66 -2.54 -10.24
C GLY A 181 9.00 -1.55 -11.23
N SER A 182 8.44 -2.05 -12.33
CA SER A 182 7.90 -1.27 -13.45
C SER A 182 6.60 -0.51 -13.13
N LEU A 183 5.88 -0.89 -12.06
CA LEU A 183 4.57 -0.33 -11.73
C LEU A 183 4.56 1.17 -11.38
N LYS A 184 5.69 1.72 -10.92
CA LYS A 184 5.84 3.17 -10.68
C LYS A 184 6.00 3.98 -11.95
N SER A 185 6.53 3.36 -13.02
CA SER A 185 6.72 4.03 -14.32
C SER A 185 5.42 4.20 -15.09
N PHE A 186 4.38 3.49 -14.67
CA PHE A 186 3.03 3.60 -15.17
C PHE A 186 2.21 4.48 -14.23
N GLU A 187 1.67 5.57 -14.77
CA GLU A 187 0.83 6.50 -14.05
C GLU A 187 -0.60 6.43 -14.59
N LEU A 188 -1.53 6.13 -13.69
CA LEU A 188 -2.95 6.22 -13.95
C LEU A 188 -3.39 7.70 -13.96
N ASP A 189 -4.27 8.08 -14.88
CA ASP A 189 -4.97 9.37 -14.85
C ASP A 189 -5.90 9.44 -13.63
N THR A 190 -5.54 10.30 -12.67
CA THR A 190 -6.25 10.46 -11.40
C THR A 190 -7.58 11.21 -11.55
N GLU A 191 -7.71 12.12 -12.54
CA GLU A 191 -9.00 12.78 -12.81
C GLU A 191 -10.01 11.77 -13.35
N ALA A 192 -9.53 10.80 -14.13
CA ALA A 192 -10.35 9.73 -14.65
C ALA A 192 -10.86 8.79 -13.53
N LEU A 193 -10.08 8.59 -12.45
CA LEU A 193 -10.48 7.81 -11.26
C LEU A 193 -11.62 8.46 -10.46
N ASP A 194 -11.67 9.79 -10.39
CA ASP A 194 -12.77 10.53 -9.75
C ASP A 194 -14.06 10.45 -10.56
N ASN A 195 -13.96 10.46 -11.90
CA ASN A 195 -15.10 10.42 -12.80
C ASN A 195 -15.79 9.04 -12.92
N VAL A 196 -15.17 7.97 -12.42
CA VAL A 196 -15.76 6.61 -12.42
C VAL A 196 -16.98 6.48 -11.50
N LEU A 197 -17.13 7.41 -10.54
CA LEU A 197 -18.12 7.35 -9.46
C LEU A 197 -19.60 7.27 -9.90
N HIS A 198 -19.94 7.47 -11.19
CA HIS A 198 -21.34 7.64 -11.62
C HIS A 198 -21.78 6.82 -12.84
N SER A 199 -20.91 6.01 -13.45
CA SER A 199 -21.31 5.13 -14.57
C SER A 199 -20.20 4.15 -14.91
N CYS A 200 -20.53 2.88 -15.22
CA CYS A 200 -19.63 1.97 -15.94
C CYS A 200 -19.17 2.67 -17.22
N ARG A 201 -18.00 3.29 -17.19
CA ARG A 201 -17.42 3.97 -18.36
C ARG A 201 -16.07 3.36 -18.66
N LYS A 202 -15.75 3.36 -19.95
CA LYS A 202 -14.41 3.25 -20.51
C LYS A 202 -13.53 4.31 -19.86
N ILE A 203 -12.47 3.91 -19.18
CA ILE A 203 -11.53 4.87 -18.58
C ILE A 203 -10.17 4.62 -19.22
N VAL A 204 -9.70 5.56 -20.04
CA VAL A 204 -8.36 5.45 -20.61
C VAL A 204 -7.36 5.88 -19.54
N VAL A 205 -6.84 4.91 -18.79
CA VAL A 205 -5.99 5.21 -17.63
C VAL A 205 -4.52 4.87 -17.91
N GLY A 206 -3.82 5.68 -18.69
CA GLY A 206 -2.35 5.69 -18.70
C GLY A 206 -1.61 5.05 -19.88
N LYS A 207 -0.31 5.36 -19.99
CA LYS A 207 0.62 4.89 -21.05
C LYS A 207 1.67 3.97 -20.43
N TYR A 208 1.99 2.84 -21.09
CA TYR A 208 3.05 1.93 -20.66
C TYR A 208 4.07 1.72 -21.78
N SER A 209 5.24 2.35 -21.67
CA SER A 209 6.25 2.40 -22.74
C SER A 209 5.67 2.93 -24.08
N ARG A 210 6.28 2.63 -25.24
CA ARG A 210 5.81 3.06 -26.58
C ARG A 210 4.41 2.51 -26.96
N SER A 211 3.76 1.73 -26.09
CA SER A 211 2.47 1.09 -26.29
C SER A 211 1.40 1.73 -25.37
N THR A 212 0.24 2.06 -25.92
CA THR A 212 -0.87 2.61 -25.11
C THR A 212 -1.83 1.47 -24.74
N TYR A 213 -2.20 1.37 -23.46
CA TYR A 213 -3.22 0.44 -22.98
C TYR A 213 -4.50 1.22 -22.65
N ASN A 214 -5.65 0.63 -22.99
CA ASN A 214 -6.94 1.06 -22.49
C ASN A 214 -7.25 0.28 -21.21
N PHE A 215 -7.87 0.97 -20.27
CA PHE A 215 -8.26 0.40 -19.00
C PHE A 215 -9.78 0.41 -18.89
N LEU A 216 -10.28 -0.50 -18.09
CA LEU A 216 -11.67 -0.53 -17.70
C LEU A 216 -11.70 -0.96 -16.25
N LEU A 217 -12.42 -0.22 -15.43
CA LEU A 217 -12.72 -0.62 -14.07
C LEU A 217 -14.23 -0.75 -13.93
N LEU A 218 -14.67 -1.94 -13.54
CA LEU A 218 -16.06 -2.27 -13.28
C LEU A 218 -16.24 -2.32 -11.77
N GLU A 219 -17.00 -1.37 -11.26
CA GLU A 219 -17.27 -1.23 -9.83
C GLU A 219 -18.68 -1.70 -9.46
N ASN A 220 -19.55 -1.95 -10.44
CA ASN A 220 -20.96 -2.26 -10.17
C ASN A 220 -21.23 -3.74 -9.87
N ILE A 221 -20.22 -4.60 -9.93
CA ILE A 221 -20.35 -6.03 -9.64
C ILE A 221 -19.98 -6.25 -8.18
N GLU A 222 -20.94 -6.13 -7.27
CA GLU A 222 -20.67 -6.35 -5.85
C GLU A 222 -20.38 -7.84 -5.53
N PRO A 223 -19.46 -8.16 -4.59
CA PRO A 223 -18.64 -7.24 -3.80
C PRO A 223 -17.22 -7.06 -4.39
N VAL A 224 -17.07 -6.92 -5.71
CA VAL A 224 -15.77 -6.95 -6.38
C VAL A 224 -15.49 -5.73 -7.26
N PHE A 225 -14.21 -5.44 -7.45
CA PHE A 225 -13.70 -4.68 -8.57
C PHE A 225 -13.26 -5.65 -9.66
N ILE A 226 -13.59 -5.38 -10.91
CA ILE A 226 -13.03 -6.09 -12.07
C ILE A 226 -12.31 -5.07 -12.94
N ALA A 227 -11.01 -5.23 -13.14
CA ALA A 227 -10.23 -4.38 -14.03
C ALA A 227 -9.77 -5.14 -15.28
N VAL A 228 -9.84 -4.49 -16.43
CA VAL A 228 -9.33 -5.02 -17.71
C VAL A 228 -8.36 -4.03 -18.33
N SER A 229 -7.20 -4.53 -18.75
CA SER A 229 -6.18 -3.79 -19.50
C SER A 229 -6.01 -4.39 -20.89
N ILE A 230 -6.02 -3.58 -21.95
CA ILE A 230 -5.89 -4.04 -23.34
C ILE A 230 -5.08 -3.09 -24.22
N SER A 231 -4.24 -3.63 -25.11
CA SER A 231 -3.44 -2.83 -26.06
C SER A 231 -4.32 -2.18 -27.17
N TYR A 232 -4.13 -0.86 -27.42
CA TYR A 232 -4.94 0.15 -28.17
C TYR A 232 -5.54 -0.20 -29.59
N PRO A 233 -6.51 0.59 -30.18
CA PRO A 233 -7.01 1.93 -29.81
C PRO A 233 -8.49 2.07 -29.42
N HIS A 234 -9.33 1.04 -29.60
CA HIS A 234 -10.74 1.16 -29.25
C HIS A 234 -11.33 -0.22 -28.92
N VAL A 235 -11.77 -0.41 -27.68
CA VAL A 235 -12.73 -1.47 -27.34
C VAL A 235 -14.12 -0.89 -27.65
N GLU A 236 -14.83 -1.49 -28.60
CA GLU A 236 -16.19 -1.08 -28.97
C GLU A 236 -17.23 -1.70 -28.05
N LYS A 237 -16.99 -2.92 -27.56
CA LYS A 237 -17.95 -3.66 -26.74
C LYS A 237 -17.27 -4.64 -25.80
N ILE A 238 -17.81 -4.71 -24.59
CA ILE A 238 -17.48 -5.73 -23.61
C ILE A 238 -18.72 -6.57 -23.33
N SER A 239 -18.57 -7.88 -23.49
CA SER A 239 -19.66 -8.84 -23.26
C SER A 239 -19.28 -9.75 -22.09
N PHE A 240 -20.19 -9.87 -21.12
CA PHE A 240 -20.02 -10.83 -20.02
C PHE A 240 -20.74 -12.11 -20.36
N LEU A 241 -20.01 -13.23 -20.26
CA LEU A 241 -20.48 -14.55 -20.67
C LEU A 241 -20.48 -15.51 -19.48
N ASP A 242 -21.53 -16.31 -19.37
CA ASP A 242 -21.56 -17.44 -18.44
C ASP A 242 -20.75 -18.61 -19.01
N ILE A 243 -20.70 -19.75 -18.32
CA ILE A 243 -19.92 -20.91 -18.74
C ILE A 243 -20.46 -21.57 -20.02
N GLU A 244 -21.75 -21.44 -20.28
CA GLU A 244 -22.40 -21.88 -21.51
C GLU A 244 -22.10 -20.94 -22.69
N GLY A 245 -21.64 -19.72 -22.42
CA GLY A 245 -21.34 -18.68 -23.40
C GLY A 245 -22.52 -17.77 -23.71
N ASN A 246 -23.56 -17.77 -22.87
CA ASN A 246 -24.65 -16.83 -22.98
C ASN A 246 -24.22 -15.47 -22.43
N CYS A 247 -24.54 -14.42 -23.18
CA CYS A 247 -24.30 -13.07 -22.72
C CYS A 247 -25.38 -12.66 -21.72
N PHE A 248 -24.98 -12.37 -20.49
CA PHE A 248 -25.91 -11.97 -19.42
C PHE A 248 -25.74 -10.53 -18.98
N LEU A 249 -24.69 -9.82 -19.44
CA LEU A 249 -24.53 -8.37 -19.27
C LEU A 249 -23.93 -7.75 -20.54
N THR A 250 -24.47 -6.60 -20.93
CA THR A 250 -23.87 -5.66 -21.90
C THR A 250 -23.78 -4.29 -21.23
N GLU A 251 -22.75 -3.49 -21.56
CA GLU A 251 -22.44 -2.19 -20.90
C GLU A 251 -23.63 -1.23 -20.74
N SER A 252 -24.70 -1.37 -21.56
CA SER A 252 -25.88 -0.51 -21.54
C SER A 252 -26.99 -0.89 -20.55
N ALA A 253 -26.92 -2.03 -19.86
CA ALA A 253 -28.01 -2.53 -19.03
C ALA A 253 -27.55 -3.03 -17.65
N PHE A 254 -27.40 -2.12 -16.67
CA PHE A 254 -27.32 -2.51 -15.26
C PHE A 254 -27.93 -1.47 -14.32
N ARG A 255 -29.08 -1.84 -13.73
CA ARG A 255 -29.51 -1.49 -12.37
C ARG A 255 -30.05 -2.79 -11.78
N PRO A 256 -29.54 -3.26 -10.64
CA PRO A 256 -30.38 -4.13 -9.85
C PRO A 256 -30.24 -3.91 -8.35
N ASP A 257 -31.40 -3.82 -7.72
CA ASP A 257 -31.64 -4.30 -6.38
C ASP A 257 -31.15 -5.75 -6.28
N VAL A 258 -30.11 -6.00 -5.49
CA VAL A 258 -29.73 -7.35 -5.06
C VAL A 258 -29.58 -7.34 -3.55
N ASN A 259 -30.49 -8.06 -2.92
CA ASN A 259 -30.64 -8.23 -1.50
C ASN A 259 -29.48 -9.09 -0.97
N ILE A 260 -28.50 -8.49 -0.29
CA ILE A 260 -27.40 -9.19 0.40
C ILE A 260 -27.83 -9.42 1.85
N SER A 261 -27.89 -10.68 2.27
CA SER A 261 -28.13 -11.07 3.67
C SER A 261 -27.11 -10.39 4.61
N GLN A 262 -27.59 -9.50 5.47
CA GLN A 262 -26.79 -8.75 6.43
C GLN A 262 -26.18 -9.69 7.50
N GLU A 263 -24.85 -9.73 7.64
CA GLU A 263 -24.19 -10.39 8.78
C GLU A 263 -24.43 -9.58 10.07
N VAL A 264 -25.15 -10.15 11.04
CA VAL A 264 -25.59 -9.46 12.26
C VAL A 264 -24.61 -9.59 13.44
N CYS A 265 -24.72 -8.68 14.40
CA CYS A 265 -23.91 -8.64 15.62
C CYS A 265 -24.27 -9.78 16.60
N GLN A 266 -23.26 -10.55 17.03
CA GLN A 266 -23.45 -11.77 17.84
C GLN A 266 -23.70 -11.50 19.34
N VAL A 267 -23.43 -10.28 19.82
CA VAL A 267 -23.62 -9.92 21.23
C VAL A 267 -25.03 -9.37 21.46
N CYS A 268 -25.49 -8.48 20.57
CA CYS A 268 -26.81 -7.86 20.65
C CYS A 268 -27.92 -8.79 20.13
N CYS A 269 -27.62 -9.71 19.20
CA CYS A 269 -28.56 -10.74 18.76
C CYS A 269 -28.99 -11.69 19.89
N LEU A 270 -28.20 -11.83 20.96
CA LEU A 270 -28.51 -12.72 22.08
C LEU A 270 -29.38 -12.05 23.15
N GLU A 271 -29.61 -10.74 23.09
CA GLU A 271 -30.24 -9.97 24.18
C GLU A 271 -31.55 -9.29 23.79
N ASN A 272 -31.83 -9.15 22.50
CA ASN A 272 -33.09 -8.55 22.03
C ASN A 272 -34.16 -9.63 21.85
N SER A 273 -35.17 -9.64 22.71
CA SER A 273 -36.39 -10.46 22.58
C SER A 273 -37.23 -10.16 21.33
N ASN A 274 -36.86 -9.14 20.54
CA ASN A 274 -37.53 -8.73 19.30
C ASN A 274 -36.72 -9.04 18.01
N ASN A 275 -35.61 -9.80 18.07
CA ASN A 275 -34.85 -10.25 16.88
C ASN A 275 -34.35 -9.16 15.90
N GLU A 276 -34.31 -7.89 16.30
CA GLU A 276 -33.63 -6.83 15.53
C GLU A 276 -32.16 -6.78 15.94
N ALA A 277 -31.32 -7.51 15.20
CA ALA A 277 -29.87 -7.52 15.40
C ALA A 277 -29.21 -6.55 14.43
N GLU A 278 -28.53 -5.53 14.97
CA GLU A 278 -27.76 -4.56 14.21
C GLU A 278 -26.66 -5.25 13.36
N PRO A 279 -26.31 -4.71 12.17
CA PRO A 279 -25.23 -5.24 11.36
C PRO A 279 -23.89 -5.17 12.10
N ALA A 280 -23.09 -6.24 11.97
CA ALA A 280 -21.78 -6.31 12.62
C ALA A 280 -20.81 -5.28 12.00
N LYS A 281 -20.17 -4.46 12.85
CA LYS A 281 -19.20 -3.44 12.44
C LYS A 281 -17.75 -3.81 12.80
N TYR A 282 -17.56 -4.66 13.81
CA TYR A 282 -16.25 -5.01 14.35
C TYR A 282 -16.13 -6.53 14.54
N ARG A 283 -14.91 -7.06 14.39
CA ARG A 283 -14.59 -8.48 14.64
C ARG A 283 -13.37 -8.60 15.54
N CYS A 284 -13.48 -9.38 16.62
CA CYS A 284 -12.39 -9.56 17.56
C CYS A 284 -11.22 -10.34 16.92
N PRO A 285 -9.97 -9.84 16.95
CA PRO A 285 -8.83 -10.49 16.29
C PRO A 285 -8.28 -11.71 17.05
N SER A 286 -8.74 -11.95 18.28
CA SER A 286 -8.36 -13.10 19.11
C SER A 286 -9.34 -14.26 18.94
N CYS A 287 -10.63 -14.04 19.17
CA CYS A 287 -11.66 -15.10 19.14
C CYS A 287 -12.63 -15.03 17.93
N GLY A 288 -12.56 -13.97 17.11
CA GLY A 288 -13.38 -13.84 15.92
C GLY A 288 -14.81 -13.35 16.13
N THR A 289 -15.23 -13.02 17.36
CA THR A 289 -16.59 -12.54 17.70
C THR A 289 -16.95 -11.25 16.96
N ARG A 290 -18.15 -11.22 16.35
CA ARG A 290 -18.70 -10.08 15.59
C ARG A 290 -19.57 -9.17 16.47
N THR A 291 -19.36 -7.86 16.40
CA THR A 291 -19.99 -6.87 17.30
C THR A 291 -20.37 -5.60 16.54
N CYS A 292 -21.48 -4.93 16.90
CA CYS A 292 -21.96 -3.72 16.21
C CYS A 292 -21.42 -2.41 16.80
N SER A 293 -20.92 -2.44 18.04
CA SER A 293 -20.51 -1.24 18.78
C SER A 293 -19.37 -1.53 19.76
N VAL A 294 -18.70 -0.47 20.22
CA VAL A 294 -17.66 -0.55 21.25
C VAL A 294 -18.20 -1.15 22.55
N LEU A 295 -19.48 -0.93 22.87
CA LEU A 295 -20.16 -1.55 24.00
C LEU A 295 -20.22 -3.08 23.83
N CYS A 296 -20.61 -3.58 22.66
CA CYS A 296 -20.57 -5.01 22.35
C CYS A 296 -19.13 -5.57 22.35
N VAL A 297 -18.14 -4.77 21.96
CA VAL A 297 -16.72 -5.15 22.06
C VAL A 297 -16.27 -5.35 23.51
N ARG A 298 -16.66 -4.46 24.44
CA ARG A 298 -16.31 -4.62 25.86
C ARG A 298 -17.06 -5.78 26.48
N LYS A 299 -18.35 -5.87 26.19
CA LYS A 299 -19.24 -6.88 26.72
C LYS A 299 -18.80 -8.31 26.37
N HIS A 300 -18.40 -8.58 25.12
CA HIS A 300 -17.89 -9.92 24.80
C HIS A 300 -16.57 -10.21 25.52
N LYS A 301 -15.67 -9.22 25.71
CA LYS A 301 -14.40 -9.43 26.41
C LYS A 301 -14.64 -9.76 27.88
N GLU A 302 -15.59 -9.10 28.52
CA GLU A 302 -16.00 -9.37 29.90
C GLU A 302 -16.66 -10.75 30.03
N GLN A 303 -17.56 -11.12 29.11
CA GLN A 303 -18.26 -12.40 29.14
C GLN A 303 -17.39 -13.61 28.79
N THR A 304 -16.40 -13.43 27.91
CA THR A 304 -15.56 -14.53 27.39
C THR A 304 -14.14 -14.56 27.95
N GLY A 305 -13.73 -13.54 28.73
CA GLY A 305 -12.36 -13.39 29.21
C GLY A 305 -11.32 -13.12 28.10
N CYS A 306 -11.77 -12.69 26.91
CA CYS A 306 -10.89 -12.51 25.75
C CYS A 306 -9.99 -11.26 25.87
N GLU A 307 -8.66 -11.43 25.83
CA GLU A 307 -7.71 -10.32 25.86
C GLU A 307 -7.75 -9.43 24.60
N GLY A 308 -8.28 -9.95 23.49
CA GLY A 308 -8.37 -9.23 22.22
C GLY A 308 -7.03 -9.01 21.51
N LYS A 309 -5.95 -9.67 21.96
CA LYS A 309 -4.64 -9.67 21.29
C LYS A 309 -4.47 -10.97 20.50
N ARG A 310 -4.02 -10.86 19.25
CA ARG A 310 -3.75 -12.01 18.38
C ARG A 310 -2.34 -12.53 18.67
N GLN A 311 -2.22 -13.79 19.06
CA GLN A 311 -0.92 -14.45 19.29
C GLN A 311 -0.29 -14.81 17.93
N LYS A 312 0.77 -14.08 17.54
CA LYS A 312 1.43 -14.20 16.23
C LYS A 312 2.21 -15.52 16.05
N SER A 313 2.61 -16.18 17.13
CA SER A 313 3.46 -17.39 17.11
C SER A 313 2.71 -18.69 17.41
N ASN A 314 1.37 -18.67 17.39
CA ASN A 314 0.63 -19.88 17.68
C ASN A 314 0.83 -20.90 16.56
N PHE A 315 1.19 -22.11 16.95
CA PHE A 315 1.28 -23.24 16.05
C PHE A 315 -0.11 -23.50 15.45
N ILE A 316 -0.20 -23.37 14.12
CA ILE A 316 -1.40 -23.70 13.36
C ILE A 316 -1.12 -25.02 12.67
N PRO A 317 -1.85 -26.11 13.00
CA PRO A 317 -1.72 -27.38 12.30
C PRO A 317 -1.91 -27.17 10.79
N MET A 318 -1.15 -27.91 9.97
CA MET A 318 -1.13 -27.67 8.51
C MET A 318 -2.51 -27.80 7.86
N THR A 319 -3.41 -28.59 8.45
CA THR A 319 -4.79 -28.76 8.03
C THR A 319 -5.67 -27.51 8.18
N GLN A 320 -5.23 -26.54 8.99
CA GLN A 320 -5.90 -25.25 9.25
C GLN A 320 -5.08 -24.06 8.72
N TYR A 321 -4.00 -24.33 7.98
CA TYR A 321 -3.10 -23.32 7.46
C TYR A 321 -3.69 -22.71 6.18
N THR A 322 -4.18 -21.48 6.29
CA THR A 322 -4.84 -20.75 5.20
C THR A 322 -3.86 -19.82 4.48
N GLU A 323 -4.23 -19.31 3.31
CA GLU A 323 -3.45 -18.29 2.59
C GLU A 323 -3.32 -16.99 3.41
N ASP A 324 -4.33 -16.65 4.22
CA ASP A 324 -4.22 -15.57 5.20
C ASP A 324 -3.18 -15.90 6.28
N THR A 325 -3.09 -17.15 6.73
CA THR A 325 -2.03 -17.60 7.65
C THR A 325 -0.66 -17.47 6.99
N PHE A 326 -0.52 -17.93 5.75
CA PHE A 326 0.70 -17.78 4.95
C PHE A 326 1.11 -16.32 4.78
N LEU A 327 0.19 -15.43 4.40
CA LEU A 327 0.47 -13.99 4.25
C LEU A 327 0.83 -13.35 5.59
N ASN A 328 0.19 -13.77 6.69
CA ASN A 328 0.56 -13.29 8.02
C ASN A 328 1.98 -13.78 8.41
N ASP A 329 2.33 -15.03 8.11
CA ASP A 329 3.65 -15.61 8.41
C ASP A 329 4.74 -15.02 7.51
N TYR A 330 4.48 -14.84 6.23
CA TYR A 330 5.34 -14.13 5.30
C TYR A 330 5.57 -12.69 5.76
N THR A 331 4.51 -11.98 6.15
CA THR A 331 4.62 -10.62 6.71
C THR A 331 5.44 -10.62 8.00
N PHE A 332 5.25 -11.62 8.88
CA PHE A 332 6.03 -11.76 10.10
C PHE A 332 7.51 -12.03 9.81
N LEU A 333 7.83 -12.91 8.87
CA LEU A 333 9.20 -13.19 8.45
C LEU A 333 9.85 -11.97 7.78
N GLU A 334 9.11 -11.20 6.99
CA GLU A 334 9.55 -9.92 6.44
C GLU A 334 9.77 -8.86 7.52
N GLU A 335 8.89 -8.77 8.53
CA GLU A 335 9.08 -7.92 9.71
C GLU A 335 10.38 -8.30 10.45
N VAL A 336 10.63 -9.60 10.66
CA VAL A 336 11.84 -10.11 11.31
C VAL A 336 13.07 -9.85 10.44
N HIS A 337 13.00 -10.08 9.13
CA HIS A 337 14.08 -9.80 8.19
C HIS A 337 14.42 -8.30 8.15
N ARG A 338 13.42 -7.42 8.17
CA ARG A 338 13.59 -5.97 8.26
C ARG A 338 14.17 -5.55 9.60
N ALA A 339 13.71 -6.14 10.72
CA ALA A 339 14.25 -5.86 12.04
C ALA A 339 15.71 -6.30 12.14
N SER A 340 16.06 -7.48 11.60
CA SER A 340 17.43 -8.00 11.51
C SER A 340 18.32 -7.12 10.63
N SER A 341 17.86 -6.75 9.43
CA SER A 341 18.57 -5.86 8.52
C SER A 341 18.77 -4.46 9.13
N SER A 342 17.74 -3.94 9.82
CA SER A 342 17.82 -2.67 10.54
C SER A 342 18.80 -2.76 11.72
N ALA A 343 18.79 -3.86 12.46
CA ALA A 343 19.75 -4.12 13.54
C ALA A 343 21.18 -4.27 13.02
N LEU A 344 21.39 -4.89 11.86
CA LEU A 344 22.69 -4.98 11.18
C LEU A 344 23.20 -3.60 10.75
N VAL A 345 22.34 -2.79 10.13
CA VAL A 345 22.67 -1.40 9.76
C VAL A 345 22.93 -0.57 11.02
N GLN A 346 22.18 -0.79 12.09
CA GLN A 346 22.38 -0.10 13.37
C GLN A 346 23.66 -0.54 14.07
N LEU A 347 24.02 -1.83 14.01
CA LEU A 347 25.30 -2.36 14.49
C LEU A 347 26.49 -1.80 13.69
N GLN A 348 26.33 -1.66 12.38
CA GLN A 348 27.35 -1.07 11.52
C GLN A 348 27.53 0.42 11.81
N ARG A 349 26.42 1.16 11.98
CA ARG A 349 26.44 2.54 12.48
C ARG A 349 27.03 2.66 13.88
N LEU A 350 26.77 1.71 14.79
CA LEU A 350 27.37 1.68 16.13
C LEU A 350 28.89 1.40 16.07
N LYS A 351 29.36 0.56 15.14
CA LYS A 351 30.80 0.32 14.91
C LYS A 351 31.49 1.56 14.30
N ASP A 352 30.84 2.24 13.36
CA ASP A 352 31.32 3.50 12.80
C ASP A 352 31.26 4.65 13.84
N ASP A 353 30.23 4.66 14.69
CA ASP A 353 30.10 5.55 15.83
C ASP A 353 31.11 5.23 16.93
N GLN A 354 31.57 3.99 17.12
CA GLN A 354 32.67 3.68 18.04
C GLN A 354 34.00 4.27 17.57
N LYS A 355 34.28 4.20 16.25
CA LYS A 355 35.46 4.85 15.65
C LYS A 355 35.37 6.37 15.72
N SER A 356 34.19 6.96 15.47
CA SER A 356 33.98 8.41 15.63
C SER A 356 34.00 8.85 17.10
N SER A 357 33.39 8.06 18.00
CA SER A 357 33.32 8.26 19.45
C SER A 357 34.71 8.41 20.07
N PHE A 358 35.72 7.66 19.61
CA PHE A 358 37.07 7.80 20.14
C PHE A 358 37.68 9.20 19.87
N HIS A 359 37.56 9.72 18.65
CA HIS A 359 38.02 11.07 18.30
C HIS A 359 37.19 12.18 18.96
N ILE A 360 35.87 11.99 19.06
CA ILE A 360 34.96 12.95 19.68
C ILE A 360 35.07 12.97 21.20
N GLN A 361 35.25 11.82 21.86
CA GLN A 361 35.55 11.76 23.30
C GLN A 361 36.84 12.51 23.65
N LYS A 362 37.86 12.44 22.79
CA LYS A 362 39.10 13.19 22.98
C LYS A 362 38.89 14.70 22.86
N LYS A 363 38.09 15.16 21.88
CA LYS A 363 37.70 16.58 21.73
C LYS A 363 36.81 17.08 22.86
N ASN A 364 35.81 16.29 23.27
CA ASN A 364 34.88 16.63 24.34
C ASN A 364 35.57 16.69 25.71
N LYS A 365 36.48 15.75 26.01
CA LYS A 365 37.30 15.79 27.24
C LYS A 365 38.19 17.04 27.30
N LEU A 366 38.73 17.47 26.17
CA LEU A 366 39.53 18.69 26.09
C LEU A 366 38.67 19.93 26.34
N LEU A 367 37.50 20.02 25.69
CA LEU A 367 36.55 21.10 25.87
C LEU A 367 36.05 21.17 27.33
N GLU A 368 35.68 20.04 27.93
CA GLU A 368 35.30 19.95 29.36
C GLU A 368 36.40 20.47 30.28
N ARG A 369 37.65 20.05 30.07
CA ARG A 369 38.78 20.49 30.90
C ARG A 369 39.00 21.99 30.79
N LYS A 370 38.94 22.55 29.58
CA LYS A 370 39.12 23.98 29.35
C LYS A 370 37.96 24.80 29.88
N ALA A 371 36.72 24.37 29.66
CA ALA A 371 35.54 25.03 30.22
C ALA A 371 35.55 25.04 31.76
N LYS A 372 36.01 23.96 32.39
CA LYS A 372 36.15 23.89 33.85
C LYS A 372 37.16 24.89 34.41
N GLN A 373 38.23 25.22 33.66
CA GLN A 373 39.18 26.28 34.04
C GLN A 373 38.50 27.66 34.06
N SER A 374 37.47 27.86 33.23
CA SER A 374 36.63 29.06 33.20
C SER A 374 35.38 28.95 34.10
N ASN A 375 35.36 28.03 35.08
CA ASN A 375 34.21 27.76 35.96
C ASN A 375 32.90 27.37 35.24
N VAL A 376 32.98 26.87 34.01
CA VAL A 376 31.82 26.39 33.25
C VAL A 376 31.76 24.87 33.29
N SER A 377 30.64 24.33 33.79
CA SER A 377 30.37 22.88 33.75
C SER A 377 29.67 22.51 32.44
N VAL A 378 30.34 21.70 31.62
CA VAL A 378 29.80 21.21 30.35
C VAL A 378 29.25 19.81 30.53
N CYS A 379 28.04 19.58 30.01
CA CYS A 379 27.45 18.25 29.91
C CYS A 379 27.11 17.98 28.45
N PHE A 380 27.48 16.79 27.95
CA PHE A 380 27.21 16.41 26.57
C PHE A 380 25.96 15.53 26.47
N LEU A 381 25.07 15.90 25.55
CA LEU A 381 23.96 15.03 25.15
C LEU A 381 24.47 13.89 24.27
N PRO A 382 23.87 12.69 24.35
CA PRO A 382 24.15 11.61 23.40
C PRO A 382 23.93 12.05 21.93
N ARG A 383 24.73 11.51 21.00
CA ARG A 383 24.69 11.88 19.57
C ARG A 383 23.37 11.58 18.86
N VAL A 384 22.53 10.74 19.46
CA VAL A 384 21.20 10.42 18.94
C VAL A 384 20.30 11.67 18.94
N PHE A 385 20.54 12.62 19.86
CA PHE A 385 19.73 13.83 19.98
C PHE A 385 20.12 14.89 18.93
N THR A 386 19.12 15.50 18.29
CA THR A 386 19.30 16.57 17.30
C THR A 386 20.11 17.75 17.85
N LYS A 387 19.92 18.12 19.12
CA LYS A 387 20.70 19.17 19.81
C LYS A 387 22.21 18.85 19.83
N ALA A 388 22.59 17.58 19.99
CA ALA A 388 23.99 17.15 19.98
C ALA A 388 24.60 17.19 18.58
N LYS A 389 23.79 16.86 17.54
CA LYS A 389 24.23 16.91 16.13
C LYS A 389 24.47 18.34 15.64
N LEU A 390 23.68 19.29 16.13
CA LEU A 390 23.79 20.71 15.78
C LEU A 390 24.85 21.46 16.62
N ASN A 391 25.50 20.82 17.59
CA ASN A 391 26.49 21.48 18.43
C ASN A 391 27.89 21.40 17.80
N GLU A 392 28.47 22.55 17.44
CA GLU A 392 29.83 22.69 16.92
C GLU A 392 30.79 23.34 17.94
N SER A 393 30.46 23.30 19.24
CA SER A 393 31.34 23.90 20.26
C SER A 393 32.71 23.21 20.27
N VAL A 394 33.78 24.00 20.24
CA VAL A 394 35.14 23.50 20.09
C VAL A 394 36.14 24.42 20.78
N TYR A 395 37.19 23.84 21.35
CA TYR A 395 38.34 24.61 21.83
C TYR A 395 39.34 24.83 20.68
N SER A 396 39.70 26.09 20.44
CA SER A 396 40.73 26.46 19.47
C SER A 396 42.07 26.66 20.16
N PHE A 397 43.06 25.83 19.80
CA PHE A 397 44.43 26.00 20.30
C PHE A 397 45.10 27.27 19.77
N LYS A 398 44.77 27.69 18.54
CA LYS A 398 45.35 28.88 17.92
C LYS A 398 44.97 30.17 18.66
N ASN A 399 43.72 30.24 19.10
CA ASN A 399 43.17 31.43 19.75
C ASN A 399 43.14 31.29 21.28
N CYS A 400 43.60 30.16 21.80
CA CYS A 400 43.54 29.79 23.21
C CYS A 400 42.16 29.92 23.86
N CYS A 401 41.08 29.88 23.07
CA CYS A 401 39.72 30.14 23.53
C CYS A 401 38.70 29.09 23.04
N ILE A 402 37.56 29.03 23.72
CA ILE A 402 36.41 28.21 23.35
C ILE A 402 35.51 28.97 22.38
N PHE A 403 35.12 28.27 21.32
CA PHE A 403 34.04 28.69 20.44
C PHE A 403 32.78 27.91 20.80
N TRP A 404 31.73 28.61 21.20
CA TRP A 404 30.47 28.04 21.65
C TRP A 404 29.43 27.99 20.54
N SER A 405 28.60 26.94 20.53
CA SER A 405 27.32 26.96 19.83
C SER A 405 26.24 27.37 20.82
N LEU A 406 25.67 28.56 20.62
CA LEU A 406 24.70 29.16 21.54
C LEU A 406 23.30 29.09 20.95
N ARG A 407 22.33 28.77 21.79
CA ARG A 407 20.90 28.95 21.48
C ARG A 407 20.35 30.02 22.40
N LEU A 408 20.13 31.21 21.86
CA LEU A 408 19.52 32.30 22.61
C LEU A 408 18.00 32.18 22.51
N VAL A 409 17.32 32.02 23.64
CA VAL A 409 15.87 31.92 23.71
C VAL A 409 15.32 33.21 24.29
N PHE A 410 14.31 33.78 23.65
CA PHE A 410 13.57 34.95 24.11
C PHE A 410 12.14 34.50 24.46
N PRO A 411 11.88 34.06 25.70
CA PRO A 411 10.61 33.41 26.07
C PRO A 411 9.39 34.28 25.81
N TYR A 412 9.49 35.57 26.16
CA TYR A 412 8.40 36.54 25.99
C TYR A 412 8.04 36.81 24.52
N LEU A 413 9.01 36.66 23.63
CA LEU A 413 8.84 36.84 22.18
C LEU A 413 8.57 35.51 21.46
N LYS A 414 8.62 34.38 22.18
CA LYS A 414 8.58 33.01 21.62
C LYS A 414 9.58 32.81 20.48
N LEU A 415 10.75 33.45 20.58
CA LEU A 415 11.82 33.38 19.58
C LEU A 415 13.01 32.58 20.12
N ALA A 416 13.72 31.90 19.22
CA ALA A 416 15.01 31.32 19.52
C ALA A 416 15.97 31.52 18.33
N TRP A 417 17.19 31.95 18.63
CA TRP A 417 18.26 32.12 17.65
C TRP A 417 19.36 31.10 17.90
N GLN A 418 19.86 30.48 16.84
CA GLN A 418 20.99 29.57 16.90
C GLN A 418 22.22 30.28 16.34
N LEU A 419 23.29 30.33 17.12
CA LEU A 419 24.57 30.92 16.76
C LEU A 419 25.64 29.85 16.86
N MET A 420 26.46 29.73 15.81
CA MET A 420 27.50 28.73 15.71
C MET A 420 28.86 29.40 15.83
N ARG A 421 29.77 28.79 16.60
CA ARG A 421 31.15 29.26 16.81
C ARG A 421 31.26 30.71 17.31
N VAL A 422 30.56 31.02 18.39
CA VAL A 422 30.66 32.29 19.13
C VAL A 422 31.91 32.25 20.00
N ASN A 423 32.78 33.25 19.90
CA ASN A 423 33.99 33.32 20.72
C ASN A 423 33.61 33.57 22.18
N GLU A 424 34.18 32.83 23.13
CA GLU A 424 33.87 33.01 24.57
C GLU A 424 34.21 34.40 25.11
N ASN A 425 35.14 35.10 24.47
CA ASN A 425 35.54 36.45 24.84
C ASN A 425 34.74 37.54 24.10
N GLU A 426 33.79 37.17 23.23
CA GLU A 426 32.92 38.11 22.54
C GLU A 426 31.91 38.70 23.55
N PRO A 427 31.88 40.02 23.77
CA PRO A 427 30.90 40.65 24.63
C PRO A 427 29.48 40.33 24.16
N LEU A 428 28.58 40.06 25.11
CA LEU A 428 27.18 39.77 24.85
C LEU A 428 26.50 40.87 23.99
N LYS A 429 26.95 42.11 24.11
CA LYS A 429 26.50 43.26 23.33
C LYS A 429 26.78 43.13 21.84
N GLU A 430 28.01 42.79 21.47
CA GLU A 430 28.40 42.58 20.07
C GLU A 430 27.62 41.41 19.46
N LEU A 431 27.38 40.37 20.26
CA LEU A 431 26.56 39.22 19.87
C LEU A 431 25.13 39.63 19.52
N PHE A 432 24.50 40.46 20.35
CA PHE A 432 23.14 40.95 20.11
C PHE A 432 23.07 41.92 18.93
N GLU A 433 24.04 42.81 18.77
CA GLU A 433 24.10 43.72 17.62
C GLU A 433 24.18 42.93 16.31
N ARG A 434 24.97 41.86 16.26
CA ARG A 434 25.02 40.96 15.10
C ARG A 434 23.67 40.30 14.80
N ILE A 435 22.94 39.84 15.82
CA ILE A 435 21.58 39.29 15.61
C ILE A 435 20.65 40.34 15.02
N LEU A 436 20.68 41.56 15.56
CA LEU A 436 19.86 42.67 15.09
C LEU A 436 20.21 43.11 13.66
N GLN A 437 21.46 42.95 13.24
CA GLN A 437 21.98 43.28 11.91
C GLN A 437 21.85 42.15 10.87
N SER A 438 21.82 40.89 11.30
CA SER A 438 21.88 39.69 10.44
C SER A 438 20.66 39.42 9.53
N VAL A 439 19.68 40.34 9.46
CA VAL A 439 18.49 40.19 8.62
C VAL A 439 18.22 41.49 7.84
N PRO A 440 18.09 41.44 6.50
CA PRO A 440 17.80 42.64 5.71
C PRO A 440 16.48 43.28 6.13
N PRO A 441 16.36 44.62 6.07
CA PRO A 441 15.09 45.28 6.28
C PRO A 441 14.26 45.00 5.03
N LEU A 442 13.25 44.13 5.13
CA LEU A 442 12.02 44.08 4.31
C LEU A 442 11.50 42.64 4.22
N SER A 443 10.49 42.34 5.06
CA SER A 443 9.23 41.66 4.72
C SER A 443 8.74 40.79 5.90
N GLY A 444 7.75 41.30 6.63
CA GLY A 444 6.71 40.47 7.28
C GLY A 444 6.95 39.89 8.68
N ASN A 445 8.15 39.91 9.26
CA ASN A 445 8.36 39.24 10.54
C ASN A 445 8.05 40.16 11.75
N LYS A 446 6.77 40.23 12.15
CA LYS A 446 6.26 41.01 13.32
C LYS A 446 7.07 40.81 14.61
N ASN A 447 7.73 39.67 14.75
CA ASN A 447 8.50 39.31 15.94
C ASN A 447 9.86 40.05 16.03
N LEU A 448 10.46 40.44 14.90
CA LEU A 448 11.76 41.13 14.85
C LEU A 448 11.63 42.64 15.13
N SER A 449 10.56 43.27 14.64
CA SER A 449 10.21 44.64 15.02
C SER A 449 10.00 44.77 16.52
N GLN A 450 9.38 43.76 17.15
CA GLN A 450 9.15 43.74 18.59
C GLN A 450 10.45 43.54 19.38
N LEU A 451 11.39 42.71 18.89
CA LEU A 451 12.73 42.57 19.47
C LEU A 451 13.53 43.89 19.39
N ARG A 452 13.58 44.55 18.22
CA ARG A 452 14.24 45.86 18.02
C ARG A 452 13.63 46.95 18.91
N GLN A 453 12.30 47.01 19.01
CA GLN A 453 11.59 47.98 19.86
C GLN A 453 11.81 47.73 21.36
N THR A 454 12.03 46.47 21.77
CA THR A 454 12.37 46.13 23.16
C THR A 454 13.81 46.55 23.46
N TYR A 455 14.75 46.26 22.58
CA TYR A 455 16.16 46.66 22.73
C TYR A 455 16.42 48.17 22.60
N SER A 456 15.55 48.93 21.92
CA SER A 456 15.64 50.40 21.93
C SER A 456 15.22 51.02 23.27
N LYS A 457 14.50 50.26 24.12
CA LYS A 457 13.99 50.73 25.42
C LYS A 457 14.87 50.31 26.61
N TYR A 458 15.65 49.24 26.46
CA TYR A 458 16.49 48.70 27.52
C TYR A 458 17.93 48.58 27.04
N LYS A 459 18.88 49.05 27.84
CA LYS A 459 20.30 48.90 27.52
C LYS A 459 20.70 47.42 27.63
N VAL A 460 21.58 46.95 26.75
CA VAL A 460 22.09 45.56 26.81
C VAL A 460 22.71 45.26 28.17
N GLU A 461 23.32 46.28 28.78
CA GLU A 461 23.93 46.21 30.10
C GLU A 461 22.92 45.94 31.25
N GLU A 462 21.61 46.09 31.00
CA GLU A 462 20.53 45.88 31.98
C GLU A 462 19.87 44.49 31.88
N LEU A 463 20.30 43.66 30.94
CA LEU A 463 19.71 42.34 30.70
C LEU A 463 20.12 41.34 31.79
N GLN A 464 19.12 40.77 32.48
CA GLN A 464 19.33 39.63 33.36
C GLN A 464 19.54 38.35 32.54
N VAL A 465 20.78 37.87 32.46
CA VAL A 465 21.09 36.55 31.90
C VAL A 465 20.71 35.47 32.91
N ARG A 466 19.70 34.66 32.60
CA ARG A 466 19.31 33.49 33.41
C ARG A 466 19.79 32.21 32.74
N TYR A 467 20.59 31.42 33.47
CA TYR A 467 20.95 30.08 33.05
C TYR A 467 19.79 29.14 33.33
N CYS A 468 19.09 28.69 32.29
CA CYS A 468 18.02 27.70 32.43
C CYS A 468 18.56 26.32 32.06
N LYS A 469 18.79 25.48 33.08
CA LYS A 469 19.04 24.06 32.88
C LYS A 469 17.65 23.40 32.73
N GLU A 470 17.15 23.27 31.50
CA GLU A 470 15.95 22.45 31.26
C GLU A 470 16.27 21.04 31.77
N LYS A 471 15.47 20.56 32.74
CA LYS A 471 15.59 19.23 33.35
C LYS A 471 15.30 18.14 32.34
#